data_AF-A0A2T9ZYK3-F1
#
_entry.id   AF-A0A2T9ZYK3-F1
#
_cell.length_a   1.000
_cell.length_b   1.000
_cell.length_c   1.000
_cell.angle_alpha   90.00
_cell.angle_beta   90.00
_cell.angle_gamma   90.00
#
_symmetry.space_group_name_H-M   'P 1'
#
loop_
_entity.id
_entity.type
_entity.pdbx_description
1 polymer ?
#
loop_
_entity_poly.entity_id
_entity_poly.type
_entity_poly.pdbx_seq_one_letter_code
_entity_poly.pdbx_strand_id
1 'polypeptide(L)'
;MGRCCSVNIHCRVYLRLLLLSLLLPSTTVAVEVHLSLPKYRIQPEELAVVVNDRDPLSVRIGAYYMQVRMLPRENLLHLSFNPHATSLPVDEFDSLRKALLKQTPTHTQAYALTWRQPYRVGCMSMTSAITFGFDKTWCSQQRCATTRHSPYYNYPGADPLKDLSLRPSISIAAENFADAKQLIDRGLLADNSLPQGTAYLLSTSDKQRNVRAIEFPRIINRMRGWIDTAILRHDSLRQRNDVLFYFTGRSQVSGLDTLKFRPGAIADHLTSAGGQLSGSRQMSAMEWLKAGASGSYGTVVEPCNHRGKFPSPSLVMEHYGSGSTLIEAYWKSVQQPGEGIFIGDPLAAPFDHVEIIHEARQTKVRTRNLKPGNYQLTHALSPIGPYTPISNPVVRYHQKELSLPRLGEGFYRLQLGPVNTNPIGSVAPENAPIKARGERFGDSK
;
A
#
# COMPACT_ATOMS: atom_id res chain seq x y z
N MET A 1 10.83 -11.79 -79.77
CA MET A 1 12.00 -11.21 -80.47
C MET A 1 13.02 -10.82 -79.40
N GLY A 2 14.20 -11.43 -79.24
CA GLY A 2 14.83 -12.50 -80.00
C GLY A 2 16.06 -13.10 -79.29
N ARG A 3 16.45 -14.24 -79.85
CA ARG A 3 17.78 -14.89 -79.95
C ARG A 3 18.42 -15.57 -78.73
N CYS A 4 18.50 -16.90 -78.89
CA CYS A 4 19.42 -17.85 -78.28
C CYS A 4 20.90 -17.47 -78.45
N CYS A 5 21.74 -17.97 -77.55
CA CYS A 5 23.01 -18.61 -77.91
C CYS A 5 23.47 -19.59 -76.80
N SER A 6 23.65 -20.84 -77.19
CA SER A 6 24.26 -21.93 -76.42
C SER A 6 25.78 -21.83 -76.42
N VAL A 7 26.46 -22.26 -75.35
CA VAL A 7 27.79 -22.90 -75.42
C VAL A 7 27.91 -23.97 -74.33
N ASN A 8 28.24 -25.19 -74.76
CA ASN A 8 28.70 -26.32 -73.96
C ASN A 8 30.22 -26.23 -73.73
N ILE A 9 30.70 -26.49 -72.51
CA ILE A 9 32.08 -26.95 -72.24
C ILE A 9 32.06 -28.00 -71.12
N HIS A 10 32.54 -29.21 -71.44
CA HIS A 10 32.84 -30.30 -70.50
C HIS A 10 34.13 -30.03 -69.72
N CYS A 11 34.20 -30.29 -68.39
CA CYS A 11 35.43 -30.81 -67.77
C CYS A 11 35.25 -31.33 -66.33
N ARG A 12 35.52 -32.63 -66.16
CA ARG A 12 36.21 -33.36 -65.06
C ARG A 12 35.88 -33.09 -63.57
N VAL A 13 35.36 -34.17 -62.95
CA VAL A 13 35.84 -34.87 -61.72
C VAL A 13 36.22 -34.02 -60.51
N TYR A 14 35.51 -34.18 -59.39
CA TYR A 14 36.09 -34.55 -58.07
C TYR A 14 34.97 -35.02 -57.12
N LEU A 15 34.98 -36.31 -56.80
CA LEU A 15 34.17 -36.90 -55.74
C LEU A 15 34.72 -36.42 -54.38
N ARG A 16 34.09 -35.40 -53.78
CA ARG A 16 34.35 -35.02 -52.38
C ARG A 16 33.35 -35.73 -51.47
N LEU A 17 33.83 -36.74 -50.75
CA LEU A 17 33.17 -37.30 -49.57
C LEU A 17 33.04 -36.19 -48.51
N LEU A 18 31.82 -35.73 -48.29
CA LEU A 18 31.47 -34.77 -47.24
C LEU A 18 31.05 -35.57 -46.00
N LEU A 19 31.95 -35.66 -45.00
CA LEU A 19 31.60 -36.11 -43.65
C LEU A 19 30.76 -35.00 -42.99
N LEU A 20 29.43 -35.17 -42.99
CA LEU A 20 28.52 -34.36 -42.18
C LEU A 20 28.56 -34.89 -40.74
N SER A 21 29.29 -34.21 -39.86
CA SER A 21 29.17 -34.39 -38.42
C SER A 21 27.86 -33.75 -37.95
N LEU A 22 26.86 -34.59 -37.60
CA LEU A 22 25.64 -34.17 -36.93
C LEU A 22 25.98 -33.67 -35.51
N LEU A 23 26.17 -32.36 -35.37
CA LEU A 23 26.11 -31.66 -34.09
C LEU A 23 24.63 -31.58 -33.66
N LEU A 24 24.17 -32.58 -32.91
CA LEU A 24 22.90 -32.50 -32.20
C LEU A 24 23.02 -31.36 -31.17
N PRO A 25 22.15 -30.34 -31.20
CA PRO A 25 22.14 -29.31 -30.16
C PRO A 25 21.77 -29.98 -28.84
N SER A 26 22.67 -29.93 -27.86
CA SER A 26 22.37 -30.30 -26.49
C SER A 26 21.24 -29.43 -25.98
N THR A 27 20.02 -29.95 -25.98
CA THR A 27 18.88 -29.32 -25.31
C THR A 27 19.16 -29.37 -23.81
N THR A 28 19.71 -28.29 -23.26
CA THR A 28 19.73 -28.10 -21.81
C THR A 28 18.27 -27.99 -21.37
N VAL A 29 17.73 -29.07 -20.81
CA VAL A 29 16.44 -29.05 -20.12
C VAL A 29 16.59 -28.07 -18.97
N ALA A 30 15.93 -26.92 -19.07
CA ALA A 30 15.89 -25.97 -17.97
C ALA A 30 15.21 -26.67 -16.78
N VAL A 31 15.92 -26.80 -15.67
CA VAL A 31 15.36 -27.35 -14.43
C VAL A 31 14.24 -26.42 -13.99
N GLU A 32 13.02 -26.92 -13.92
CA GLU A 32 11.85 -26.14 -13.51
C GLU A 32 11.84 -26.05 -11.98
N VAL A 33 12.24 -24.89 -11.46
CA VAL A 33 12.27 -24.59 -10.03
C VAL A 33 11.15 -23.59 -9.72
N HIS A 34 10.21 -24.00 -8.87
CA HIS A 34 9.11 -23.14 -8.44
C HIS A 34 9.31 -22.76 -6.98
N LEU A 35 9.51 -21.48 -6.66
CA LEU A 35 9.56 -20.99 -5.27
C LEU A 35 8.36 -20.10 -4.98
N SER A 36 7.45 -20.58 -4.12
CA SER A 36 6.37 -19.77 -3.57
C SER A 36 6.83 -19.05 -2.31
N LEU A 37 6.70 -17.73 -2.31
CA LEU A 37 6.83 -16.91 -1.11
C LEU A 37 5.48 -16.83 -0.36
N PRO A 38 5.49 -16.50 0.94
CA PRO A 38 4.24 -16.28 1.66
C PRO A 38 3.58 -14.99 1.16
N LYS A 39 2.25 -14.94 1.18
CA LYS A 39 1.52 -13.71 0.86
C LYS A 39 1.87 -12.61 1.88
N TYR A 40 2.18 -11.41 1.38
CA TYR A 40 2.59 -10.27 2.19
C TYR A 40 1.78 -8.99 1.92
N ARG A 41 0.90 -8.99 0.92
CA ARG A 41 0.05 -7.86 0.55
C ARG A 41 -1.26 -8.30 -0.10
N ILE A 42 -2.21 -7.37 -0.16
CA ILE A 42 -3.43 -7.47 -0.95
C ILE A 42 -3.08 -7.42 -2.44
N GLN A 43 -3.64 -8.35 -3.22
CA GLN A 43 -3.43 -8.45 -4.67
C GLN A 43 -4.54 -7.74 -5.46
N PRO A 44 -4.30 -7.40 -6.75
CA PRO A 44 -5.32 -6.78 -7.61
C PRO A 44 -6.64 -7.56 -7.63
N GLU A 45 -6.58 -8.88 -7.71
CA GLU A 45 -7.76 -9.75 -7.76
C GLU A 45 -8.60 -9.67 -6.48
N GLU A 46 -8.03 -9.18 -5.38
CA GLU A 46 -8.66 -9.13 -4.05
C GLU A 46 -9.20 -7.74 -3.71
N LEU A 47 -9.07 -6.76 -4.60
CA LEU A 47 -9.59 -5.42 -4.41
C LEU A 47 -10.89 -5.22 -5.20
N ALA A 48 -11.97 -4.90 -4.50
CA ALA A 48 -13.21 -4.46 -5.13
C ALA A 48 -13.24 -2.93 -5.32
N VAL A 49 -13.64 -2.48 -6.50
CA VAL A 49 -13.86 -1.07 -6.81
C VAL A 49 -15.34 -0.77 -6.66
N VAL A 50 -15.68 0.22 -5.86
CA VAL A 50 -17.06 0.61 -5.58
C VAL A 50 -17.35 1.95 -6.25
N VAL A 51 -18.39 1.98 -7.09
CA VAL A 51 -18.86 3.18 -7.77
C VAL A 51 -20.22 3.63 -7.24
N ASN A 52 -20.45 4.94 -7.24
CA ASN A 52 -21.78 5.52 -7.07
C ASN A 52 -22.37 5.83 -8.45
N ASP A 53 -23.40 5.10 -8.87
CA ASP A 53 -24.05 5.26 -10.18
C ASP A 53 -24.71 6.63 -10.37
N ARG A 54 -24.97 7.37 -9.27
CA ARG A 54 -25.48 8.74 -9.30
C ARG A 54 -24.40 9.80 -9.43
N ASP A 55 -23.12 9.41 -9.41
CA ASP A 55 -21.97 10.29 -9.61
C ASP A 55 -21.21 9.89 -10.90
N PRO A 56 -21.41 10.62 -12.01
CA PRO A 56 -20.69 10.35 -13.25
C PRO A 56 -19.16 10.39 -13.10
N LEU A 57 -18.62 11.18 -12.16
CA LEU A 57 -17.19 11.20 -11.88
C LEU A 57 -16.76 9.88 -11.24
N SER A 58 -17.49 9.39 -10.23
CA SER A 58 -17.23 8.10 -9.57
C SER A 58 -17.24 6.93 -10.55
N VAL A 59 -18.26 6.84 -11.40
CA VAL A 59 -18.34 5.81 -12.45
C VAL A 59 -17.12 5.86 -13.38
N ARG A 60 -16.74 7.06 -13.82
CA ARG A 60 -15.60 7.26 -14.73
C ARG A 60 -14.26 6.91 -14.07
N ILE A 61 -14.06 7.28 -12.80
CA ILE A 61 -12.87 6.91 -12.01
C ILE A 61 -12.79 5.39 -11.87
N GLY A 62 -13.90 4.74 -11.50
CA GLY A 62 -13.96 3.29 -11.33
C GLY A 62 -13.63 2.55 -12.62
N ALA A 63 -14.25 2.93 -13.73
CA ALA A 63 -13.97 2.33 -15.04
C ALA A 63 -12.49 2.46 -15.43
N TYR A 64 -11.90 3.64 -15.24
CA TYR A 64 -10.49 3.86 -15.52
C TYR A 64 -9.59 3.00 -14.63
N TYR A 65 -9.83 2.99 -13.30
CA TYR A 65 -9.02 2.23 -12.35
C TYR A 65 -9.07 0.73 -12.64
N MET A 66 -10.25 0.17 -12.88
CA MET A 66 -10.44 -1.24 -13.27
C MET A 66 -9.61 -1.59 -14.51
N GLN A 67 -9.64 -0.73 -15.53
CA GLN A 67 -8.92 -0.96 -16.79
C GLN A 67 -7.40 -0.96 -16.58
N VAL A 68 -6.85 0.09 -15.97
CA VAL A 68 -5.39 0.26 -15.88
C VAL A 68 -4.73 -0.62 -14.83
N ARG A 69 -5.48 -1.04 -13.81
CA ARG A 69 -5.03 -2.01 -12.80
C ARG A 69 -5.34 -3.46 -13.19
N MET A 70 -5.99 -3.67 -14.34
CA MET A 70 -6.38 -4.98 -14.87
C MET A 70 -7.20 -5.81 -13.86
N LEU A 71 -8.13 -5.17 -13.16
CA LEU A 71 -8.93 -5.83 -12.15
C LEU A 71 -10.00 -6.74 -12.78
N PRO A 72 -10.31 -7.91 -12.18
CA PRO A 72 -11.41 -8.77 -12.63
C PRO A 72 -12.74 -8.01 -12.70
N ARG A 73 -13.55 -8.24 -13.74
CA ARG A 73 -14.83 -7.51 -13.91
C ARG A 73 -15.79 -7.68 -12.72
N GLU A 74 -15.78 -8.84 -12.10
CA GLU A 74 -16.59 -9.16 -10.90
C GLU A 74 -16.21 -8.32 -9.67
N ASN A 75 -15.06 -7.66 -9.68
CA ASN A 75 -14.63 -6.77 -8.60
C ASN A 75 -15.25 -5.37 -8.70
N LEU A 76 -15.99 -5.04 -9.76
CA LEU A 76 -16.72 -3.77 -9.86
C LEU A 76 -18.09 -3.88 -9.17
N LEU A 77 -18.26 -3.11 -8.10
CA LEU A 77 -19.49 -3.09 -7.28
C LEU A 77 -20.21 -1.75 -7.44
N HIS A 78 -21.53 -1.81 -7.46
CA HIS A 78 -22.39 -0.66 -7.75
C HIS A 78 -23.23 -0.28 -6.53
N LEU A 79 -23.23 1.01 -6.21
CA LEU A 79 -24.09 1.64 -5.21
C LEU A 79 -24.78 2.86 -5.83
N SER A 80 -25.87 3.31 -5.19
CA SER A 80 -26.62 4.48 -5.66
C SER A 80 -27.11 5.30 -4.47
N PHE A 81 -26.60 6.52 -4.33
CA PHE A 81 -26.93 7.45 -3.24
C PHE A 81 -26.65 8.90 -3.66
N ASN A 82 -27.10 9.88 -2.87
CA ASN A 82 -26.88 11.30 -3.18
C ASN A 82 -25.38 11.68 -3.11
N PRO A 83 -24.74 12.08 -4.22
CA PRO A 83 -23.31 12.38 -4.24
C PRO A 83 -22.96 13.79 -3.72
N HIS A 84 -23.95 14.65 -3.50
CA HIS A 84 -23.72 16.05 -3.13
C HIS A 84 -23.70 16.29 -1.62
N ALA A 85 -24.17 15.31 -0.84
CA ALA A 85 -24.13 15.40 0.61
C ALA A 85 -22.71 15.18 1.14
N THR A 86 -22.28 15.97 2.13
CA THR A 86 -20.99 15.76 2.80
C THR A 86 -21.02 14.57 3.78
N SER A 87 -22.21 14.24 4.29
CA SER A 87 -22.45 13.14 5.22
C SER A 87 -23.68 12.35 4.79
N LEU A 88 -23.57 11.03 4.84
CA LEU A 88 -24.71 10.13 4.68
C LEU A 88 -25.43 9.94 6.04
N PRO A 89 -26.77 9.93 6.07
CA PRO A 89 -27.55 9.48 7.23
C PRO A 89 -27.22 8.03 7.60
N VAL A 90 -27.32 7.67 8.89
CA VAL A 90 -26.92 6.34 9.40
C VAL A 90 -27.82 5.22 8.90
N ASP A 91 -29.12 5.46 8.86
CA ASP A 91 -30.14 4.54 8.36
C ASP A 91 -29.98 4.28 6.84
N GLU A 92 -29.73 5.34 6.07
CA GLU A 92 -29.40 5.23 4.64
C GLU A 92 -28.09 4.44 4.45
N PHE A 93 -27.07 4.74 5.26
CA PHE A 93 -25.79 4.03 5.24
C PHE A 93 -25.92 2.55 5.57
N ASP A 94 -26.68 2.18 6.58
CA ASP A 94 -26.84 0.78 6.99
C ASP A 94 -27.46 -0.08 5.88
N SER A 95 -28.42 0.51 5.15
CA SER A 95 -29.04 -0.11 3.99
C SER A 95 -28.05 -0.26 2.84
N LEU A 96 -27.28 0.80 2.55
CA LEU A 96 -26.23 0.81 1.54
C LEU A 96 -25.12 -0.21 1.84
N ARG A 97 -24.65 -0.31 3.08
CA ARG A 97 -23.60 -1.26 3.46
C ARG A 97 -24.07 -2.71 3.36
N LYS A 98 -25.33 -3.00 3.73
CA LYS A 98 -25.93 -4.32 3.52
C LYS A 98 -25.96 -4.69 2.04
N ALA A 99 -26.33 -3.75 1.17
CA ALA A 99 -26.31 -3.96 -0.28
C ALA A 99 -24.89 -4.18 -0.82
N LEU A 100 -23.91 -3.41 -0.35
CA LEU A 100 -22.50 -3.60 -0.70
C LEU A 100 -22.03 -5.01 -0.34
N LEU A 101 -22.19 -5.41 0.93
CA LEU A 101 -21.74 -6.72 1.42
C LEU A 101 -22.39 -7.91 0.70
N LYS A 102 -23.62 -7.75 0.23
CA LYS A 102 -24.32 -8.78 -0.57
C LYS A 102 -23.71 -8.93 -1.97
N GLN A 103 -23.20 -7.85 -2.56
CA GLN A 103 -22.56 -7.86 -3.88
C GLN A 103 -21.09 -8.30 -3.81
N THR A 104 -20.43 -8.14 -2.67
CA THR A 104 -18.99 -8.38 -2.51
C THR A 104 -18.61 -9.85 -2.74
N PRO A 105 -17.71 -10.15 -3.70
CA PRO A 105 -17.13 -11.47 -3.87
C PRO A 105 -16.40 -11.99 -2.62
N THR A 106 -16.40 -13.31 -2.42
CA THR A 106 -15.86 -13.93 -1.20
C THR A 106 -14.35 -13.74 -1.04
N HIS A 107 -13.61 -13.59 -2.13
CA HIS A 107 -12.17 -13.36 -2.16
C HIS A 107 -11.76 -11.90 -1.92
N THR A 108 -12.71 -10.95 -1.91
CA THR A 108 -12.40 -9.53 -1.72
C THR A 108 -11.82 -9.26 -0.33
N GLN A 109 -10.60 -8.72 -0.28
CA GLN A 109 -9.91 -8.31 0.94
C GLN A 109 -10.06 -6.82 1.24
N ALA A 110 -10.36 -5.97 0.26
CA ALA A 110 -10.43 -4.52 0.42
C ALA A 110 -11.38 -3.82 -0.55
N TYR A 111 -11.70 -2.56 -0.26
CA TYR A 111 -12.51 -1.69 -1.12
C TYR A 111 -11.78 -0.41 -1.56
N ALA A 112 -11.85 -0.09 -2.84
CA ALA A 112 -11.53 1.21 -3.41
C ALA A 112 -12.83 1.98 -3.69
N LEU A 113 -13.11 3.02 -2.91
CA LEU A 113 -14.25 3.90 -3.11
C LEU A 113 -13.87 4.98 -4.12
N THR A 114 -14.72 5.28 -5.10
CA THR A 114 -14.34 6.15 -6.23
C THR A 114 -14.96 7.54 -6.18
N TRP A 115 -15.48 7.97 -5.03
CA TRP A 115 -16.12 9.26 -4.84
C TRP A 115 -15.41 10.11 -3.77
N ARG A 116 -15.60 11.43 -3.87
CA ARG A 116 -15.15 12.40 -2.87
C ARG A 116 -16.19 12.66 -1.78
N GLN A 117 -17.47 12.64 -2.14
CA GLN A 117 -18.60 12.93 -1.25
C GLN A 117 -19.68 11.84 -1.38
N PRO A 118 -20.32 11.42 -0.27
CA PRO A 118 -20.03 11.80 1.12
C PRO A 118 -18.72 11.17 1.62
N TYR A 119 -17.96 11.94 2.40
CA TYR A 119 -16.76 11.48 3.10
C TYR A 119 -17.04 11.06 4.55
N ARG A 120 -18.30 11.14 5.00
CA ARG A 120 -18.71 10.93 6.39
C ARG A 120 -20.03 10.15 6.50
N VAL A 121 -20.17 9.41 7.59
CA VAL A 121 -21.41 8.77 8.05
C VAL A 121 -21.57 9.12 9.53
N GLY A 122 -22.46 10.07 9.85
CA GLY A 122 -22.57 10.62 11.20
C GLY A 122 -21.25 11.20 11.71
N CYS A 123 -20.62 10.51 12.66
CA CYS A 123 -19.31 10.87 13.24
C CYS A 123 -18.13 10.10 12.64
N MET A 124 -18.37 8.99 11.93
CA MET A 124 -17.31 8.18 11.32
C MET A 124 -16.96 8.69 9.92
N SER A 125 -15.73 8.50 9.48
CA SER A 125 -15.39 8.66 8.07
C SER A 125 -16.08 7.60 7.21
N MET A 126 -16.29 7.88 5.93
CA MET A 126 -16.86 6.92 4.98
C MET A 126 -16.03 5.63 4.91
N THR A 127 -14.69 5.74 4.82
CA THR A 127 -13.81 4.58 4.75
C THR A 127 -13.88 3.71 6.01
N SER A 128 -13.96 4.33 7.19
CA SER A 128 -14.07 3.59 8.44
C SER A 128 -15.46 3.00 8.65
N ALA A 129 -16.51 3.71 8.26
CA ALA A 129 -17.88 3.21 8.32
C ALA A 129 -18.07 1.99 7.41
N ILE A 130 -17.57 2.02 6.15
CA ILE A 130 -17.64 0.86 5.24
C ILE A 130 -16.92 -0.35 5.84
N THR A 131 -15.69 -0.14 6.34
CA THR A 131 -14.86 -1.21 6.90
C THR A 131 -15.45 -1.83 8.17
N PHE A 132 -15.88 -1.03 9.15
CA PHE A 132 -16.34 -1.54 10.46
C PHE A 132 -17.86 -1.68 10.59
N GLY A 133 -18.63 -1.02 9.74
CA GLY A 133 -20.02 -0.69 10.03
C GLY A 133 -20.11 0.56 10.92
N PHE A 134 -21.23 1.28 10.84
CA PHE A 134 -21.42 2.44 11.71
C PHE A 134 -21.63 1.97 13.16
N ASP A 135 -20.80 2.48 14.06
CA ASP A 135 -20.92 2.26 15.50
C ASP A 135 -20.29 3.45 16.25
N LYS A 136 -21.04 4.01 17.21
CA LYS A 136 -20.61 5.16 18.02
C LYS A 136 -19.37 4.87 18.87
N THR A 137 -18.99 3.61 19.10
CA THR A 137 -17.73 3.27 19.79
C THR A 137 -16.48 3.67 18.98
N TRP A 138 -16.63 3.84 17.66
CA TRP A 138 -15.59 4.41 16.79
C TRP A 138 -15.57 5.94 16.77
N CYS A 139 -16.47 6.58 17.51
CA CYS A 139 -16.57 8.02 17.62
C CYS A 139 -16.21 8.50 19.02
N SER A 140 -15.74 9.74 19.09
CA SER A 140 -15.47 10.39 20.36
C SER A 140 -16.79 10.60 21.12
N GLN A 141 -16.97 9.93 22.26
CA GLN A 141 -18.18 10.07 23.09
C GLN A 141 -18.39 11.49 23.62
N GLN A 142 -17.28 12.21 23.80
CA GLN A 142 -17.23 13.60 24.21
C GLN A 142 -16.04 14.27 23.52
N ARG A 143 -15.99 15.61 23.59
CA ARG A 143 -14.91 16.37 22.96
C ARG A 143 -13.54 15.91 23.45
N CYS A 144 -12.63 15.62 22.52
CA CYS A 144 -11.29 15.10 22.80
C CYS A 144 -11.25 13.73 23.53
N ALA A 145 -12.23 12.85 23.30
CA ALA A 145 -12.15 11.46 23.75
C ALA A 145 -11.33 10.58 22.79
N THR A 146 -10.75 9.51 23.33
CA THR A 146 -10.25 8.38 22.53
C THR A 146 -11.42 7.61 21.93
N THR A 147 -11.14 6.81 20.89
CA THR A 147 -12.11 5.90 20.27
C THR A 147 -11.60 4.47 20.32
N ARG A 148 -12.43 3.52 19.88
CA ARG A 148 -12.05 2.11 19.77
C ARG A 148 -10.76 1.91 18.96
N HIS A 149 -9.93 0.97 19.41
CA HIS A 149 -8.70 0.58 18.72
C HIS A 149 -9.00 -0.41 17.59
N SER A 150 -8.41 -0.18 16.42
CA SER A 150 -8.51 -1.06 15.26
C SER A 150 -7.68 -2.33 15.46
N PRO A 151 -8.24 -3.54 15.27
CA PRO A 151 -7.45 -4.76 15.29
C PRO A 151 -6.49 -4.86 14.09
N TYR A 152 -6.67 -4.01 13.07
CA TYR A 152 -5.77 -3.96 11.92
C TYR A 152 -4.52 -3.10 12.19
N TYR A 153 -4.50 -2.34 13.29
CA TYR A 153 -3.33 -1.55 13.69
C TYR A 153 -2.13 -2.46 13.96
N ASN A 154 -1.04 -2.22 13.23
CA ASN A 154 0.18 -3.02 13.23
C ASN A 154 -0.04 -4.54 13.00
N TYR A 155 -1.12 -4.93 12.33
CA TYR A 155 -1.36 -6.33 11.99
C TYR A 155 -0.30 -6.82 10.98
N PRO A 156 0.37 -7.96 11.26
CA PRO A 156 1.52 -8.40 10.48
C PRO A 156 1.16 -9.19 9.21
N GLY A 157 -0.08 -9.70 9.10
CA GLY A 157 -0.51 -10.53 7.99
C GLY A 157 -0.96 -9.75 6.75
N ALA A 158 -1.47 -10.49 5.77
CA ALA A 158 -1.87 -10.00 4.45
C ALA A 158 -3.33 -10.35 4.07
N ASP A 159 -4.07 -11.01 4.96
CA ASP A 159 -5.42 -11.52 4.72
C ASP A 159 -6.41 -10.96 5.76
N PRO A 160 -6.69 -9.65 5.76
CA PRO A 160 -7.52 -9.02 6.79
C PRO A 160 -8.93 -9.60 6.87
N LEU A 161 -9.51 -10.11 5.78
CA LEU A 161 -10.81 -10.75 5.82
C LEU A 161 -10.76 -12.06 6.60
N LYS A 162 -9.79 -12.91 6.29
CA LYS A 162 -9.68 -14.24 6.90
C LYS A 162 -9.29 -14.14 8.36
N ASP A 163 -8.33 -13.27 8.67
CA ASP A 163 -7.71 -13.24 9.99
C ASP A 163 -8.44 -12.29 10.96
N LEU A 164 -9.07 -11.23 10.44
CA LEU A 164 -9.67 -10.17 11.25
C LEU A 164 -11.16 -9.93 10.93
N SER A 165 -11.73 -10.63 9.94
CA SER A 165 -13.09 -10.34 9.42
C SER A 165 -13.27 -8.90 8.96
N LEU A 166 -12.20 -8.27 8.44
CA LEU A 166 -12.19 -6.88 7.99
C LEU A 166 -11.90 -6.77 6.50
N ARG A 167 -12.50 -5.75 5.88
CA ARG A 167 -12.13 -5.26 4.54
C ARG A 167 -11.78 -3.78 4.63
N PRO A 168 -10.49 -3.40 4.74
CA PRO A 168 -10.11 -1.99 4.73
C PRO A 168 -10.61 -1.28 3.47
N SER A 169 -10.97 -0.01 3.62
CA SER A 169 -11.46 0.84 2.52
C SER A 169 -10.59 2.08 2.36
N ILE A 170 -10.39 2.53 1.14
CA ILE A 170 -9.71 3.79 0.82
C ILE A 170 -10.47 4.50 -0.30
N SER A 171 -10.50 5.84 -0.30
CA SER A 171 -11.16 6.61 -1.36
C SER A 171 -10.16 7.15 -2.38
N ILE A 172 -10.40 6.88 -3.66
CA ILE A 172 -9.76 7.55 -4.80
C ILE A 172 -10.48 8.90 -4.97
N ALA A 173 -10.20 9.83 -4.05
CA ALA A 173 -10.87 11.13 -3.99
C ALA A 173 -10.19 12.16 -4.92
N ALA A 174 -11.00 12.85 -5.73
CA ALA A 174 -10.54 13.87 -6.66
C ALA A 174 -11.65 14.92 -6.93
N GLU A 175 -11.28 16.12 -7.39
CA GLU A 175 -12.25 17.15 -7.80
C GLU A 175 -12.84 16.86 -9.19
N ASN A 176 -12.01 16.27 -10.07
CA ASN A 176 -12.36 15.99 -11.45
C ASN A 176 -11.59 14.75 -11.94
N PHE A 177 -11.92 14.30 -13.15
CA PHE A 177 -11.32 13.08 -13.69
C PHE A 177 -9.83 13.22 -14.03
N ALA A 178 -9.36 14.41 -14.40
CA ALA A 178 -7.93 14.62 -14.68
C ALA A 178 -7.08 14.45 -13.41
N ASP A 179 -7.54 15.01 -12.29
CA ASP A 179 -6.88 14.83 -10.98
C ASP A 179 -6.88 13.36 -10.56
N ALA A 180 -8.01 12.66 -10.70
CA ALA A 180 -8.11 11.23 -10.39
C ALA A 180 -7.17 10.40 -11.27
N LYS A 181 -7.14 10.68 -12.57
CA LYS A 181 -6.26 10.01 -13.52
C LYS A 181 -4.79 10.22 -13.15
N GLN A 182 -4.37 11.45 -12.81
CA GLN A 182 -3.00 11.73 -12.37
C GLN A 182 -2.63 10.98 -11.09
N LEU A 183 -3.55 10.89 -10.12
CA LEU A 183 -3.35 10.10 -8.90
C LEU A 183 -3.11 8.61 -9.22
N ILE A 184 -3.98 8.02 -10.04
CA ILE A 184 -3.93 6.61 -10.41
C ILE A 184 -2.67 6.31 -11.24
N ASP A 185 -2.37 7.13 -12.25
CA ASP A 185 -1.20 6.95 -13.10
C ASP A 185 0.10 7.01 -12.30
N ARG A 186 0.16 7.92 -11.34
CA ARG A 186 1.32 8.04 -10.44
C ARG A 186 1.43 6.87 -9.47
N GLY A 187 0.31 6.26 -9.07
CA GLY A 187 0.31 5.01 -8.32
C GLY A 187 0.79 3.82 -9.15
N LEU A 188 0.45 3.76 -10.45
CA LEU A 188 0.97 2.73 -11.37
C LEU A 188 2.48 2.88 -11.58
N LEU A 189 2.95 4.11 -11.81
CA LEU A 189 4.38 4.40 -11.93
C LEU A 189 5.18 4.07 -10.66
N ALA A 190 4.51 3.95 -9.51
CA ALA A 190 5.16 3.62 -8.27
C ALA A 190 5.53 2.14 -8.19
N ASP A 191 4.69 1.25 -8.71
CA ASP A 191 4.77 -0.19 -8.41
C ASP A 191 6.12 -0.78 -8.76
N ASN A 192 6.70 -1.52 -7.80
CA ASN A 192 7.98 -2.20 -7.95
C ASN A 192 9.15 -1.27 -8.42
N SER A 193 9.02 0.05 -8.25
CA SER A 193 10.00 1.02 -8.76
C SER A 193 11.21 1.23 -7.82
N LEU A 194 11.11 0.76 -6.58
CA LEU A 194 12.12 0.94 -5.52
C LEU A 194 12.66 2.38 -5.48
N PRO A 195 11.79 3.39 -5.29
CA PRO A 195 12.18 4.78 -5.47
C PRO A 195 13.17 5.21 -4.39
N GLN A 196 14.25 5.87 -4.82
CA GLN A 196 15.08 6.66 -3.92
C GLN A 196 14.38 7.97 -3.57
N GLY A 197 14.60 8.46 -2.35
CA GLY A 197 14.09 9.73 -1.87
C GLY A 197 14.15 9.84 -0.35
N THR A 198 13.71 10.98 0.17
CA THR A 198 13.82 11.34 1.58
C THR A 198 12.46 11.33 2.28
N ALA A 199 12.44 10.80 3.50
CA ALA A 199 11.37 10.97 4.46
C ALA A 199 11.58 12.23 5.30
N TYR A 200 10.76 13.25 5.07
CA TYR A 200 10.80 14.53 5.78
C TYR A 200 9.82 14.52 6.98
N LEU A 201 10.38 14.60 8.18
CA LEU A 201 9.65 14.65 9.45
C LEU A 201 9.74 16.08 10.02
N LEU A 202 8.68 16.87 9.87
CA LEU A 202 8.70 18.29 10.25
C LEU A 202 8.26 18.47 11.69
N SER A 203 9.16 18.96 12.53
CA SER A 203 8.87 19.47 13.87
C SER A 203 8.53 20.95 13.79
N THR A 204 7.26 21.28 14.00
CA THR A 204 6.72 22.62 13.68
C THR A 204 6.54 23.50 14.91
N SER A 205 6.30 24.79 14.70
CA SER A 205 6.02 25.77 15.77
C SER A 205 4.68 25.54 16.49
N ASP A 206 3.73 24.87 15.82
CA ASP A 206 2.43 24.50 16.40
C ASP A 206 2.56 23.37 17.41
N LYS A 207 2.68 23.70 18.69
CA LYS A 207 2.88 22.72 19.77
C LYS A 207 1.76 21.70 19.88
N GLN A 208 0.50 22.09 19.61
CA GLN A 208 -0.65 21.20 19.77
C GLN A 208 -0.70 20.15 18.66
N ARG A 209 -0.30 20.50 17.45
CA ARG A 209 -0.26 19.59 16.30
C ARG A 209 1.10 18.89 16.11
N ASN A 210 2.14 19.32 16.81
CA ASN A 210 3.49 18.73 16.74
C ASN A 210 3.70 17.47 17.61
N VAL A 211 2.62 16.85 18.11
CA VAL A 211 2.69 15.71 19.05
C VAL A 211 3.41 14.49 18.48
N ARG A 212 3.49 14.31 17.15
CA ARG A 212 4.25 13.22 16.52
C ARG A 212 5.77 13.40 16.65
N ALA A 213 6.25 14.63 16.83
CA ALA A 213 7.69 14.94 16.79
C ALA A 213 8.48 14.29 17.91
N ILE A 214 7.83 13.91 19.02
CA ILE A 214 8.45 13.15 20.11
C ILE A 214 9.02 11.80 19.63
N GLU A 215 8.44 11.21 18.57
CA GLU A 215 8.87 9.91 18.04
C GLU A 215 9.93 10.02 16.94
N PHE A 216 10.13 11.21 16.35
CA PHE A 216 11.02 11.38 15.20
C PHE A 216 12.46 10.90 15.45
N PRO A 217 13.09 11.14 16.63
CA PRO A 217 14.41 10.60 16.92
C PRO A 217 14.47 9.05 16.94
N ARG A 218 13.37 8.38 17.31
CA ARG A 218 13.31 6.91 17.23
C ARG A 218 13.09 6.44 15.79
N ILE A 219 12.28 7.17 15.02
CA ILE A 219 12.02 6.86 13.61
C ILE A 219 13.31 6.92 12.78
N ILE A 220 14.08 8.00 12.87
CA ILE A 220 15.33 8.14 12.10
C ILE A 220 16.33 7.00 12.39
N ASN A 221 16.38 6.53 13.64
CA ASN A 221 17.22 5.39 14.01
C ASN A 221 16.69 4.07 13.44
N ARG A 222 15.37 3.86 13.43
CA ARG A 222 14.75 2.66 12.86
C ARG A 222 14.88 2.60 11.34
N MET A 223 14.82 3.75 10.65
CA MET A 223 14.88 3.81 9.18
C MET A 223 16.32 3.79 8.61
N ARG A 224 17.33 3.82 9.50
CA ARG A 224 18.75 3.87 9.14
C ARG A 224 19.14 2.70 8.22
N GLY A 225 19.82 3.01 7.12
CA GLY A 225 20.26 2.01 6.13
C GLY A 225 19.16 1.54 5.17
N TRP A 226 17.94 2.04 5.32
CA TRP A 226 16.85 1.78 4.38
C TRP A 226 16.38 3.04 3.64
N ILE A 227 15.91 4.07 4.36
CA ILE A 227 15.40 5.32 3.77
C ILE A 227 16.10 6.51 4.41
N ASP A 228 16.55 7.43 3.56
CA ASP A 228 17.06 8.73 3.99
C ASP A 228 15.95 9.46 4.74
N THR A 229 16.20 9.79 6.01
CA THR A 229 15.19 10.40 6.88
C THR A 229 15.75 11.67 7.48
N ALA A 230 15.04 12.78 7.31
CA ALA A 230 15.43 14.10 7.78
C ALA A 230 14.40 14.63 8.78
N ILE A 231 14.87 15.02 9.97
CA ILE A 231 14.07 15.76 10.95
C ILE A 231 14.36 17.25 10.75
N LEU A 232 13.32 18.02 10.41
CA LEU A 232 13.46 19.43 10.11
C LEU A 232 12.63 20.27 11.09
N ARG A 233 13.25 21.29 11.70
CA ARG A 233 12.56 22.24 12.59
C ARG A 233 12.04 23.44 11.80
N HIS A 234 11.05 23.19 10.94
CA HIS A 234 10.47 24.20 10.05
C HIS A 234 8.95 24.00 9.94
N ASP A 235 8.23 25.10 9.69
CA ASP A 235 6.78 25.06 9.47
C ASP A 235 6.41 24.63 8.04
N SER A 236 7.35 24.64 7.09
CA SER A 236 7.10 24.16 5.72
C SER A 236 8.36 23.56 5.12
N LEU A 237 8.17 22.60 4.23
CA LEU A 237 9.20 22.09 3.35
C LEU A 237 9.13 22.85 2.02
N ARG A 238 10.26 23.23 1.47
CA ARG A 238 10.34 23.95 0.18
C ARG A 238 11.50 23.42 -0.65
N GLN A 239 11.36 23.52 -1.98
CA GLN A 239 12.43 23.29 -2.95
C GLN A 239 13.11 21.90 -2.80
N ARG A 240 12.30 20.84 -2.63
CA ARG A 240 12.78 19.45 -2.57
C ARG A 240 12.25 18.65 -3.74
N ASN A 241 13.11 17.85 -4.36
CA ASN A 241 12.77 17.11 -5.58
C ASN A 241 12.67 15.58 -5.37
N ASP A 242 12.78 15.14 -4.13
CA ASP A 242 12.98 13.75 -3.72
C ASP A 242 12.01 13.33 -2.60
N VAL A 243 10.85 13.98 -2.48
CA VAL A 243 9.93 13.75 -1.37
C VAL A 243 9.29 12.37 -1.51
N LEU A 244 9.64 11.46 -0.59
CA LEU A 244 9.10 10.10 -0.53
C LEU A 244 8.12 9.94 0.64
N PHE A 245 8.42 10.58 1.78
CA PHE A 245 7.46 10.74 2.88
C PHE A 245 7.47 12.18 3.36
N TYR A 246 6.30 12.73 3.71
CA TYR A 246 6.19 14.04 4.34
C TYR A 246 5.13 14.02 5.46
N PHE A 247 5.60 14.08 6.71
CA PHE A 247 4.73 14.19 7.88
C PHE A 247 4.93 15.54 8.60
N THR A 248 3.83 16.23 8.87
CA THR A 248 3.83 17.53 9.57
C THR A 248 2.66 17.70 10.54
N GLY A 249 2.71 18.71 11.38
CA GLY A 249 1.63 19.17 12.26
C GLY A 249 1.04 20.52 11.85
N ARG A 250 1.22 21.00 10.62
CA ARG A 250 0.58 22.27 10.24
C ARG A 250 -0.84 22.08 9.78
N SER A 251 -1.67 23.05 10.12
CA SER A 251 -3.07 23.12 9.71
C SER A 251 -3.24 23.59 8.25
N GLN A 252 -2.24 24.33 7.76
CA GLN A 252 -2.03 24.68 6.36
C GLN A 252 -0.54 24.56 6.03
N VAL A 253 -0.21 23.89 4.94
CA VAL A 253 1.16 23.69 4.48
C VAL A 253 1.43 24.56 3.27
N SER A 254 2.43 25.43 3.38
CA SER A 254 2.85 26.29 2.27
C SER A 254 4.00 25.65 1.50
N GLY A 255 4.16 26.04 0.23
CA GLY A 255 5.31 25.63 -0.61
C GLY A 255 5.18 24.26 -1.29
N LEU A 256 3.99 23.64 -1.28
CA LEU A 256 3.74 22.35 -1.94
C LEU A 256 4.05 22.39 -3.45
N ASP A 257 3.81 23.53 -4.09
CA ASP A 257 4.14 23.84 -5.48
C ASP A 257 5.64 23.79 -5.78
N THR A 258 6.49 23.88 -4.74
CA THR A 258 7.95 23.80 -4.87
C THR A 258 8.51 22.40 -4.62
N LEU A 259 7.64 21.41 -4.38
CA LEU A 259 8.02 20.05 -4.06
C LEU A 259 7.82 19.14 -5.27
N LYS A 260 8.72 18.17 -5.45
CA LYS A 260 8.47 17.02 -6.33
C LYS A 260 8.42 15.76 -5.49
N PHE A 261 7.23 15.17 -5.49
CA PHE A 261 6.97 13.88 -4.87
C PHE A 261 7.39 12.76 -5.80
N ARG A 262 8.03 11.74 -5.23
CA ARG A 262 8.34 10.51 -5.96
C ARG A 262 7.04 9.72 -6.21
N PRO A 263 6.89 8.98 -7.31
CA PRO A 263 5.81 8.02 -7.47
C PRO A 263 5.74 7.09 -6.24
N GLY A 264 4.55 6.96 -5.66
CA GLY A 264 4.34 6.21 -4.42
C GLY A 264 4.49 7.04 -3.14
N ALA A 265 4.90 8.31 -3.19
CA ALA A 265 5.14 9.08 -1.97
C ALA A 265 3.88 9.21 -1.08
N ILE A 266 4.07 9.20 0.23
CA ILE A 266 3.00 9.38 1.23
C ILE A 266 3.17 10.71 1.94
N ALA A 267 2.10 11.50 2.05
CA ALA A 267 2.15 12.75 2.79
C ALA A 267 0.86 13.01 3.57
N ASP A 268 1.00 13.46 4.81
CA ASP A 268 -0.14 13.89 5.61
C ASP A 268 0.24 14.93 6.67
N HIS A 269 -0.80 15.51 7.23
CA HIS A 269 -0.71 16.52 8.27
C HIS A 269 -1.64 16.19 9.42
N LEU A 270 -1.12 16.37 10.63
CA LEU A 270 -1.88 16.19 11.86
C LEU A 270 -2.65 17.49 12.14
N THR A 271 -3.88 17.57 11.63
CA THR A 271 -4.80 18.67 11.92
C THR A 271 -6.23 18.16 12.04
N SER A 272 -7.06 18.90 12.76
CA SER A 272 -8.50 18.67 12.69
C SER A 272 -9.05 18.98 11.32
N ALA A 273 -10.13 18.25 10.97
CA ALA A 273 -10.89 18.50 9.75
C ALA A 273 -10.07 18.39 8.44
N GLY A 274 -8.82 17.90 8.48
CA GLY A 274 -8.02 17.68 7.27
C GLY A 274 -8.64 16.63 6.33
N GLY A 275 -9.54 15.79 6.84
CA GLY A 275 -10.32 14.82 6.07
C GLY A 275 -11.65 15.38 5.55
N GLN A 276 -11.98 16.64 5.80
CA GLN A 276 -13.10 17.29 5.12
C GLN A 276 -12.67 17.57 3.67
N LEU A 277 -13.23 16.80 2.75
CA LEU A 277 -12.82 16.81 1.34
C LEU A 277 -13.45 17.96 0.53
N SER A 278 -14.28 18.78 1.17
CA SER A 278 -14.91 19.97 0.59
C SER A 278 -15.27 20.98 1.69
N GLY A 279 -15.14 22.28 1.41
CA GLY A 279 -15.75 23.35 2.23
C GLY A 279 -15.15 23.58 3.62
N SER A 280 -13.91 23.16 3.87
CA SER A 280 -13.20 23.39 5.14
C SER A 280 -12.32 24.65 5.11
N ARG A 281 -12.09 25.26 6.27
CA ARG A 281 -11.07 26.32 6.46
C ARG A 281 -9.66 25.77 6.62
N GLN A 282 -9.54 24.52 7.06
CA GLN A 282 -8.25 23.82 7.15
C GLN A 282 -7.87 23.25 5.79
N MET A 283 -6.58 23.05 5.56
CA MET A 283 -6.12 22.40 4.34
C MET A 283 -6.73 20.99 4.26
N SER A 284 -7.31 20.66 3.11
CA SER A 284 -7.81 19.31 2.86
C SER A 284 -6.65 18.37 2.56
N ALA A 285 -6.77 17.11 2.98
CA ALA A 285 -5.82 16.06 2.63
C ALA A 285 -5.70 15.87 1.11
N MET A 286 -6.72 16.25 0.33
CA MET A 286 -6.67 16.26 -1.13
C MET A 286 -5.59 17.17 -1.70
N GLU A 287 -5.18 18.22 -1.00
CA GLU A 287 -4.11 19.12 -1.47
C GLU A 287 -2.76 18.38 -1.54
N TRP A 288 -2.54 17.34 -0.72
CA TRP A 288 -1.38 16.46 -0.87
C TRP A 288 -1.43 15.64 -2.16
N LEU A 289 -2.61 15.15 -2.53
CA LEU A 289 -2.80 14.37 -3.77
C LEU A 289 -2.55 15.25 -5.00
N LYS A 290 -3.09 16.49 -5.00
CA LYS A 290 -2.86 17.50 -6.04
C LYS A 290 -1.38 17.89 -6.14
N ALA A 291 -0.67 17.97 -5.03
CA ALA A 291 0.77 18.25 -5.00
C ALA A 291 1.65 17.08 -5.48
N GLY A 292 1.10 15.87 -5.59
CA GLY A 292 1.80 14.70 -6.13
C GLY A 292 2.04 13.54 -5.14
N ALA A 293 1.42 13.52 -3.96
CA ALA A 293 1.47 12.38 -3.03
C ALA A 293 0.46 11.27 -3.41
N SER A 294 0.85 9.99 -3.35
CA SER A 294 0.05 8.82 -3.78
C SER A 294 -1.03 8.46 -2.80
N GLY A 295 -0.90 8.94 -1.56
CA GLY A 295 -1.95 8.87 -0.57
C GLY A 295 -1.76 9.91 0.51
N SER A 296 -2.87 10.15 1.20
CA SER A 296 -2.96 11.02 2.34
C SER A 296 -4.01 10.51 3.32
N TYR A 297 -4.05 11.15 4.47
CA TYR A 297 -5.00 10.88 5.54
C TYR A 297 -5.44 12.18 6.18
N GLY A 298 -6.70 12.23 6.61
CA GLY A 298 -7.20 13.35 7.39
C GLY A 298 -8.40 12.95 8.26
N THR A 299 -8.67 13.74 9.28
CA THR A 299 -9.83 13.52 10.16
C THR A 299 -11.06 14.27 9.66
N VAL A 300 -12.23 13.62 9.64
CA VAL A 300 -13.48 14.20 9.11
C VAL A 300 -14.23 15.04 10.14
N VAL A 301 -13.87 14.88 11.42
CA VAL A 301 -14.34 15.65 12.58
C VAL A 301 -13.14 16.11 13.40
N GLU A 302 -13.36 17.00 14.38
CA GLU A 302 -12.32 17.43 15.33
C GLU A 302 -11.84 16.24 16.19
N PRO A 303 -10.62 15.72 15.99
CA PRO A 303 -10.15 14.52 16.66
C PRO A 303 -9.39 14.84 17.97
N CYS A 304 -9.01 16.11 18.18
CA CYS A 304 -7.95 16.57 19.08
C CYS A 304 -6.59 15.92 18.77
N ASN A 305 -5.54 16.29 19.51
CA ASN A 305 -4.18 15.84 19.20
C ASN A 305 -3.81 14.42 19.71
N HIS A 306 -4.79 13.50 19.75
CA HIS A 306 -4.55 12.11 20.10
C HIS A 306 -3.73 11.41 19.01
N ARG A 307 -2.47 11.07 19.29
CA ARG A 307 -1.54 10.44 18.32
C ARG A 307 -2.14 9.21 17.64
N GLY A 308 -2.88 8.38 18.38
CA GLY A 308 -3.51 7.17 17.85
C GLY A 308 -4.55 7.41 16.75
N LYS A 309 -5.10 8.63 16.65
CA LYS A 309 -6.04 9.04 15.59
C LYS A 309 -5.36 9.53 14.31
N PHE A 310 -4.04 9.41 14.22
CA PHE A 310 -3.28 9.80 13.03
C PHE A 310 -2.29 8.69 12.65
N PRO A 311 -1.81 8.66 11.40
CA PRO A 311 -0.80 7.72 10.97
C PRO A 311 0.47 7.86 11.81
N SER A 312 0.92 6.74 12.38
CA SER A 312 2.26 6.62 12.95
C SER A 312 3.28 6.59 11.81
N PRO A 313 4.18 7.59 11.68
CA PRO A 313 5.16 7.62 10.60
C PRO A 313 6.04 6.38 10.58
N SER A 314 6.42 5.87 11.76
CA SER A 314 7.22 4.64 11.86
C SER A 314 6.54 3.42 11.23
N LEU A 315 5.25 3.23 11.49
CA LEU A 315 4.50 2.06 11.05
C LEU A 315 4.13 2.15 9.57
N VAL A 316 3.65 3.31 9.11
CA VAL A 316 3.31 3.48 7.69
C VAL A 316 4.56 3.29 6.83
N MET A 317 5.71 3.85 7.23
CA MET A 317 6.97 3.63 6.54
C MET A 317 7.35 2.14 6.57
N GLU A 318 7.40 1.49 7.73
CA GLU A 318 7.80 0.08 7.82
C GLU A 318 6.91 -0.86 6.99
N HIS A 319 5.59 -0.73 7.09
CA HIS A 319 4.65 -1.58 6.35
C HIS A 319 4.75 -1.34 4.85
N TYR A 320 4.85 -0.08 4.43
CA TYR A 320 4.96 0.25 3.01
C TYR A 320 6.30 -0.21 2.42
N GLY A 321 7.38 -0.01 3.17
CA GLY A 321 8.72 -0.46 2.82
C GLY A 321 8.90 -1.96 2.70
N SER A 322 8.07 -2.73 3.41
CA SER A 322 8.04 -4.18 3.36
C SER A 322 7.00 -4.72 2.36
N GLY A 323 6.71 -3.94 1.32
CA GLY A 323 5.91 -4.36 0.17
C GLY A 323 4.39 -4.31 0.36
N SER A 324 3.88 -3.80 1.49
CA SER A 324 2.42 -3.63 1.64
C SER A 324 1.91 -2.61 0.62
N THR A 325 0.66 -2.76 0.19
CA THR A 325 -0.02 -1.72 -0.60
C THR A 325 -0.25 -0.45 0.21
N LEU A 326 -0.56 0.67 -0.45
CA LEU A 326 -0.81 1.95 0.23
C LEU A 326 -2.00 1.86 1.19
N ILE A 327 -3.09 1.17 0.81
CA ILE A 327 -4.23 0.95 1.69
C ILE A 327 -3.83 0.20 2.96
N GLU A 328 -3.04 -0.86 2.84
CA GLU A 328 -2.58 -1.64 3.99
C GLU A 328 -1.64 -0.84 4.88
N ALA A 329 -0.66 -0.14 4.31
CA ALA A 329 0.32 0.63 5.06
C ALA A 329 -0.35 1.71 5.92
N TYR A 330 -1.32 2.42 5.35
CA TYR A 330 -2.09 3.42 6.09
C TYR A 330 -2.93 2.82 7.20
N TRP A 331 -3.75 1.82 6.87
CA TRP A 331 -4.64 1.20 7.85
C TRP A 331 -3.89 0.53 9.00
N LYS A 332 -2.75 -0.10 8.71
CA LYS A 332 -1.86 -0.68 9.73
C LYS A 332 -1.14 0.37 10.57
N SER A 333 -1.22 1.66 10.22
CA SER A 333 -0.53 2.76 10.92
C SER A 333 -1.43 3.65 11.79
N VAL A 334 -2.76 3.51 11.73
CA VAL A 334 -3.71 4.32 12.51
C VAL A 334 -4.41 3.44 13.55
N GLN A 335 -4.19 3.73 14.83
CA GLN A 335 -4.74 2.93 15.93
C GLN A 335 -6.23 3.16 16.13
N GLN A 336 -6.69 4.39 15.95
CA GLN A 336 -8.05 4.87 16.22
C GLN A 336 -8.65 5.51 14.94
N PRO A 337 -8.95 4.71 13.89
CA PRO A 337 -9.26 5.23 12.56
C PRO A 337 -10.71 5.71 12.38
N GLY A 338 -11.60 5.54 13.36
CA GLY A 338 -13.05 5.74 13.20
C GLY A 338 -13.44 7.10 12.59
N GLU A 339 -12.76 8.16 13.01
CA GLU A 339 -12.99 9.55 12.58
C GLU A 339 -12.06 10.01 11.44
N GLY A 340 -11.31 9.09 10.83
CA GLY A 340 -10.27 9.36 9.84
C GLY A 340 -10.57 8.78 8.47
N ILE A 341 -10.43 9.59 7.42
CA ILE A 341 -10.57 9.15 6.04
C ILE A 341 -9.19 8.87 5.42
N PHE A 342 -9.10 7.73 4.74
CA PHE A 342 -7.94 7.34 3.94
C PHE A 342 -8.22 7.67 2.47
N ILE A 343 -7.29 8.38 1.83
CA ILE A 343 -7.41 8.75 0.41
C ILE A 343 -6.12 8.44 -0.36
N GLY A 344 -6.23 8.05 -1.62
CA GLY A 344 -5.07 7.73 -2.46
C GLY A 344 -5.33 6.61 -3.46
N ASP A 345 -4.27 6.12 -4.09
CA ASP A 345 -4.31 4.90 -4.90
C ASP A 345 -4.15 3.65 -4.01
N PRO A 346 -5.20 2.81 -3.86
CA PRO A 346 -5.17 1.65 -2.98
C PRO A 346 -3.98 0.71 -3.18
N LEU A 347 -3.67 0.36 -4.43
CA LEU A 347 -2.73 -0.72 -4.77
C LEU A 347 -1.29 -0.26 -4.98
N ALA A 348 -1.03 1.05 -5.00
CA ALA A 348 0.32 1.58 -5.16
C ALA A 348 1.28 0.92 -4.17
N ALA A 349 2.30 0.22 -4.67
CA ALA A 349 3.23 -0.59 -3.86
C ALA A 349 4.68 -0.42 -4.36
N PRO A 350 5.33 0.73 -4.07
CA PRO A 350 6.63 1.08 -4.63
C PRO A 350 7.78 0.19 -4.17
N PHE A 351 7.62 -0.47 -3.03
CA PHE A 351 8.63 -1.38 -2.48
C PHE A 351 8.26 -2.84 -2.65
N ASP A 352 7.23 -3.17 -3.43
CA ASP A 352 6.90 -4.54 -3.80
C ASP A 352 7.90 -5.08 -4.84
N HIS A 353 9.04 -5.58 -4.35
CA HIS A 353 10.10 -6.12 -5.20
C HIS A 353 10.56 -7.49 -4.73
N VAL A 354 10.58 -8.45 -5.66
CA VAL A 354 11.12 -9.80 -5.45
C VAL A 354 11.94 -10.17 -6.67
N GLU A 355 13.22 -10.48 -6.45
CA GLU A 355 14.11 -11.06 -7.45
C GLU A 355 14.66 -12.39 -6.91
N ILE A 356 14.54 -13.47 -7.69
CA ILE A 356 15.05 -14.80 -7.35
C ILE A 356 16.21 -15.13 -8.30
N ILE A 357 17.39 -15.36 -7.74
CA ILE A 357 18.63 -15.61 -8.49
C ILE A 357 19.15 -16.99 -8.11
N HIS A 358 19.25 -17.87 -9.11
CA HIS A 358 19.84 -19.19 -8.94
C HIS A 358 21.34 -19.14 -9.23
N GLU A 359 22.15 -19.49 -8.23
CA GLU A 359 23.61 -19.59 -8.33
C GLU A 359 24.06 -21.06 -8.21
N ALA A 360 25.31 -21.36 -8.55
CA ALA A 360 25.84 -22.73 -8.57
C ALA A 360 25.73 -23.48 -7.21
N ARG A 361 25.70 -22.74 -6.10
CA ARG A 361 25.69 -23.30 -4.73
C ARG A 361 24.48 -22.90 -3.88
N GLN A 362 23.69 -21.93 -4.32
CA GLN A 362 22.61 -21.34 -3.52
C GLN A 362 21.55 -20.70 -4.41
N THR A 363 20.39 -20.37 -3.82
CA THR A 363 19.42 -19.47 -4.43
C THR A 363 19.31 -18.21 -3.58
N LYS A 364 19.48 -17.04 -4.17
CA LYS A 364 19.30 -15.76 -3.49
C LYS A 364 17.90 -15.23 -3.77
N VAL A 365 17.20 -14.83 -2.72
CA VAL A 365 15.93 -14.10 -2.81
C VAL A 365 16.20 -12.66 -2.37
N ARG A 366 16.18 -11.73 -3.31
CA ARG A 366 16.35 -10.30 -3.05
C ARG A 366 14.98 -9.65 -2.92
N THR A 367 14.63 -9.29 -1.68
CA THR A 367 13.35 -8.69 -1.34
C THR A 367 13.37 -8.11 0.06
N ARG A 368 12.50 -7.11 0.31
CA ARG A 368 12.12 -6.66 1.66
C ARG A 368 10.70 -7.08 2.04
N ASN A 369 10.02 -7.83 1.18
CA ASN A 369 8.61 -8.19 1.35
C ASN A 369 8.40 -9.29 2.39
N LEU A 370 9.48 -9.97 2.78
CA LEU A 370 9.47 -10.94 3.87
C LEU A 370 9.55 -10.19 5.21
N LYS A 371 8.55 -10.43 6.07
CA LYS A 371 8.55 -9.89 7.42
C LYS A 371 9.67 -10.53 8.25
N PRO A 372 10.22 -9.82 9.26
CA PRO A 372 11.20 -10.42 10.16
C PRO A 372 10.60 -11.62 10.90
N GLY A 373 11.32 -12.74 10.95
CA GLY A 373 10.84 -13.96 11.60
C GLY A 373 11.59 -15.22 11.18
N ASN A 374 11.19 -16.33 11.78
CA ASN A 374 11.69 -17.66 11.43
C ASN A 374 10.81 -18.23 10.33
N TYR A 375 11.42 -18.67 9.25
CA TYR A 375 10.73 -19.28 8.12
C TYR A 375 11.05 -20.75 8.03
N GLN A 376 10.17 -21.50 7.38
CA GLN A 376 10.37 -22.88 6.98
C GLN A 376 10.37 -22.95 5.46
N LEU A 377 11.46 -23.47 4.88
CA LEU A 377 11.54 -23.84 3.48
C LEU A 377 11.17 -25.32 3.35
N THR A 378 10.18 -25.63 2.53
CA THR A 378 9.74 -26.99 2.24
C THR A 378 9.84 -27.30 0.75
N HIS A 379 9.94 -28.58 0.37
CA HIS A 379 10.04 -29.06 -1.02
C HIS A 379 9.05 -30.19 -1.30
N ALA A 380 8.56 -30.25 -2.53
CA ALA A 380 7.77 -31.35 -3.06
C ALA A 380 8.07 -31.55 -4.56
N LEU A 381 7.86 -32.77 -5.06
CA LEU A 381 7.95 -33.08 -6.49
C LEU A 381 6.71 -32.62 -7.28
N SER A 382 5.60 -32.32 -6.58
CA SER A 382 4.37 -31.83 -7.19
C SER A 382 3.88 -30.56 -6.47
N PRO A 383 3.04 -29.73 -7.11
CA PRO A 383 2.45 -28.55 -6.45
C PRO A 383 1.57 -28.89 -5.25
N ILE A 384 1.06 -30.13 -5.17
CA ILE A 384 0.10 -30.57 -4.15
C ILE A 384 0.82 -31.16 -2.93
N GLY A 385 2.05 -31.66 -3.12
CA GLY A 385 2.84 -32.30 -2.06
C GLY A 385 3.05 -33.80 -2.29
N PRO A 386 3.43 -34.56 -1.23
CA PRO A 386 3.68 -34.07 0.13
C PRO A 386 4.92 -33.16 0.19
N TYR A 387 4.87 -32.15 1.07
CA TYR A 387 5.97 -31.22 1.29
C TYR A 387 6.86 -31.68 2.46
N THR A 388 8.17 -31.68 2.27
CA THR A 388 9.16 -32.04 3.29
C THR A 388 10.02 -30.82 3.67
N PRO A 389 10.35 -30.62 4.96
CA PRO A 389 11.22 -29.53 5.39
C PRO A 389 12.64 -29.67 4.84
N ILE A 390 13.22 -28.55 4.39
CA ILE A 390 14.58 -28.45 3.85
C ILE A 390 15.49 -27.61 4.75
N SER A 391 15.03 -26.41 5.13
CA SER A 391 15.80 -25.49 5.97
C SER A 391 14.88 -24.51 6.71
N ASN A 392 15.42 -23.84 7.73
CA ASN A 392 14.68 -22.88 8.55
C ASN A 392 15.36 -21.50 8.55
N PRO A 393 15.30 -20.74 7.43
CA PRO A 393 15.95 -19.44 7.35
C PRO A 393 15.36 -18.43 8.32
N VAL A 394 16.17 -17.49 8.77
CA VAL A 394 15.74 -16.36 9.62
C VAL A 394 15.84 -15.07 8.81
N VAL A 395 14.75 -14.30 8.78
CA VAL A 395 14.70 -12.97 8.16
C VAL A 395 14.80 -11.91 9.25
N ARG A 396 15.73 -10.97 9.10
CA ARG A 396 15.96 -9.84 10.01
C ARG A 396 15.28 -8.57 9.51
N TYR A 397 15.13 -7.59 10.40
CA TYR A 397 14.68 -6.24 10.03
C TYR A 397 15.57 -5.64 8.95
N HIS A 398 14.92 -5.02 7.94
CA HIS A 398 15.56 -4.40 6.77
C HIS A 398 16.46 -5.34 5.93
N GLN A 399 16.41 -6.66 6.16
CA GLN A 399 17.13 -7.61 5.31
C GLN A 399 16.60 -7.53 3.88
N LYS A 400 17.53 -7.37 2.93
CA LYS A 400 17.22 -7.25 1.49
C LYS A 400 17.55 -8.50 0.70
N GLU A 401 18.36 -9.39 1.24
CA GLU A 401 18.81 -10.61 0.57
C GLU A 401 18.71 -11.79 1.54
N LEU A 402 18.06 -12.86 1.11
CA LEU A 402 17.97 -14.13 1.81
C LEU A 402 18.63 -15.23 0.96
N SER A 403 19.66 -15.86 1.53
CA SER A 403 20.29 -17.05 0.92
C SER A 403 19.55 -18.31 1.32
N LEU A 404 19.03 -19.02 0.32
CA LEU A 404 18.47 -20.36 0.42
C LEU A 404 19.48 -21.39 -0.13
N PRO A 405 19.36 -22.67 0.24
CA PRO A 405 20.11 -23.75 -0.41
C PRO A 405 19.95 -23.73 -1.93
N ARG A 406 20.83 -24.43 -2.65
CA ARG A 406 20.61 -24.68 -4.08
C ARG A 406 19.29 -25.42 -4.24
N LEU A 407 18.38 -24.83 -5.01
CA LEU A 407 17.09 -25.42 -5.30
C LEU A 407 17.24 -26.29 -6.55
N GLY A 408 16.81 -27.55 -6.45
CA GLY A 408 16.73 -28.49 -7.55
C GLY A 408 15.35 -28.45 -8.19
N GLU A 409 15.05 -29.44 -9.03
CA GLU A 409 13.72 -29.57 -9.66
C GLU A 409 12.61 -29.69 -8.61
N GLY A 410 11.47 -29.05 -8.90
CA GLY A 410 10.23 -29.21 -8.14
C GLY A 410 9.74 -27.92 -7.49
N PHE A 411 8.90 -28.09 -6.47
CA PHE A 411 8.11 -27.03 -5.86
C PHE A 411 8.58 -26.76 -4.44
N TYR A 412 8.99 -25.53 -4.19
CA TYR A 412 9.41 -25.02 -2.91
C TYR A 412 8.39 -24.04 -2.35
N ARG A 413 8.18 -24.10 -1.03
CA ARG A 413 7.37 -23.10 -0.31
C ARG A 413 8.19 -22.55 0.83
N LEU A 414 8.32 -21.23 0.85
CA LEU A 414 8.84 -20.49 1.99
C LEU A 414 7.64 -19.98 2.80
N GLN A 415 7.53 -20.42 4.05
CA GLN A 415 6.41 -20.05 4.92
C GLN A 415 6.94 -19.46 6.21
N LEU A 416 6.29 -18.41 6.72
CA LEU A 416 6.59 -17.92 8.05
C LEU A 416 6.22 -19.03 9.05
N GLY A 417 7.20 -19.52 9.79
CA GLY A 417 6.99 -20.59 10.78
C GLY A 417 6.04 -20.13 11.89
N PRO A 418 5.47 -21.07 12.65
CA PRO A 418 4.71 -20.71 13.85
C PRO A 418 5.60 -19.84 14.73
N VAL A 419 5.05 -18.71 15.18
CA VAL A 419 5.74 -17.82 16.11
C VAL A 419 6.10 -18.66 17.33
N ASN A 420 7.38 -19.00 17.50
CA ASN A 420 7.87 -19.39 18.82
C ASN A 420 7.48 -18.23 19.74
N THR A 421 6.64 -18.49 20.72
CA THR A 421 6.02 -17.53 21.64
C THR A 421 7.04 -16.87 22.60
N ASN A 422 8.28 -16.71 22.18
CA ASN A 422 9.26 -15.84 22.79
C ASN A 422 9.27 -14.50 22.05
N PRO A 423 8.64 -13.45 22.61
CA PRO A 423 8.61 -12.14 21.98
C PRO A 423 10.02 -11.56 21.96
N ILE A 424 10.68 -11.62 20.80
CA ILE A 424 11.81 -10.75 20.50
C ILE A 424 11.23 -9.36 20.35
N GLY A 425 11.29 -8.60 21.44
CA GLY A 425 10.74 -7.27 21.55
C GLY A 425 9.22 -7.31 21.51
N SER A 426 8.62 -7.62 22.65
CA SER A 426 7.35 -6.98 22.96
C SER A 426 7.56 -5.49 22.68
N VAL A 427 6.82 -4.96 21.70
CA VAL A 427 6.29 -3.61 21.89
C VAL A 427 5.57 -3.76 23.21
N ALA A 428 6.18 -3.27 24.29
CA ALA A 428 5.48 -3.16 25.55
C ALA A 428 4.12 -2.58 25.16
N PRO A 429 2.99 -3.26 25.47
CA PRO A 429 1.73 -2.56 25.35
C PRO A 429 1.96 -1.28 26.15
N GLU A 430 1.84 -0.13 25.49
CA GLU A 430 1.85 1.16 26.16
C GLU A 430 0.53 1.23 26.95
N ASN A 431 0.42 0.34 27.95
CA ASN A 431 -0.52 0.35 29.06
C ASN A 431 0.04 1.24 30.17
N ALA A 432 0.99 2.13 29.85
CA ALA A 432 1.07 3.37 30.58
C ALA A 432 -0.13 4.20 30.11
N PRO A 433 -1.09 4.55 30.99
CA PRO A 433 -1.95 5.67 30.68
C PRO A 433 -1.02 6.89 30.62
N ILE A 434 -0.45 7.17 29.45
CA ILE A 434 -0.18 8.57 29.13
C ILE A 434 -1.57 9.16 29.20
N LYS A 435 -1.85 9.90 30.27
CA LYS A 435 -2.90 10.91 30.28
C LYS A 435 -2.53 11.90 29.17
N ALA A 436 -2.68 11.50 27.92
CA ALA A 436 -2.74 12.39 26.79
C ALA A 436 -4.06 13.10 27.01
N ARG A 437 -4.03 14.17 27.81
CA ARG A 437 -5.07 15.19 27.72
C ARG A 437 -4.97 15.66 26.28
N GLY A 438 -5.88 15.16 25.44
CA GLY A 438 -6.04 15.63 24.09
C GLY A 438 -6.33 17.11 24.19
N GLU A 439 -5.37 17.93 23.82
CA GLU A 439 -5.57 19.35 23.72
C GLU A 439 -6.23 19.64 22.37
N ARG A 440 -7.14 20.61 22.39
CA ARG A 440 -7.79 21.09 21.18
C ARG A 440 -6.74 21.69 20.27
N PHE A 441 -6.89 21.52 18.97
CA PHE A 441 -6.16 22.34 18.03
C PHE A 441 -6.74 23.75 18.06
N GLY A 442 -5.92 24.75 18.37
CA GLY A 442 -6.30 26.15 18.30
C GLY A 442 -6.59 26.52 16.85
N ASP A 443 -7.63 27.33 16.66
CA ASP A 443 -7.82 28.09 15.43
C ASP A 443 -6.69 29.11 15.37
N SER A 444 -5.56 28.74 14.76
CA SER A 444 -4.51 29.68 14.39
C SER A 444 -5.13 30.67 13.41
N LYS A 445 -5.32 31.91 13.88
CA LYS A 445 -5.66 33.08 13.06
C LYS A 445 -4.55 33.37 12.06
#